data_AF-A0A7R9M3W2-F1
#
_entry.id   AF-A0A7R9M3W2-F1
#
_cell.length_a   1.000
_cell.length_b   1.000
_cell.length_c   1.000
_cell.angle_alpha   90.00
_cell.angle_beta   90.00
_cell.angle_gamma   90.00
#
_symmetry.space_group_name_H-M   'P 1'
#
loop_
_entity.id
_entity.type
_entity.pdbx_description
1 polymer ?
#
loop_
_entity_poly.entity_id
_entity_poly.type
_entity_poly.pdbx_seq_one_letter_code
_entity_poly.pdbx_strand_id
1 'polypeptide(L)'
;MTGTDKTDGVLVRILYPMSDQTINIKDRVNDWPLWTPHDKYQRGYLKLAQLPNPLTRLIRAFIPNIFIPILEAVDPHRSDDDHQFPVIIFSHGNASCRTTYSSVCTELASYGFIVFAVEHRDESAVTSSYPFGDGSFKWIHYRHVKLYHNDLPIRQEQLDQRVGDIQKTIDLLHDIQKGNKIQNVLKSEFQMEKLSGLLNLNKIILMGHSFGSSTVLKRNGLESCPTAPTLHKYANLSNPKKSQNDDRIHRKLDAWMYPLQGMDSSLVQQPLHFINMQTFQIQRNLKMMTEYIGKGGINTDDRKVITIKDAKHTDQSDIPFTLPQPLLWIFGMKSKVDPFLVIDVTTALALDFISDKLKINLKTDKKQFIEKYVNTLIDGIDPIWWQ
;
A
#
# COMPACT_ATOMS: atom_id res chain seq x y z
N MET A 1 15.47 -4.96 -4.02
CA MET A 1 15.77 -3.56 -4.37
C MET A 1 16.48 -3.55 -5.69
N THR A 2 16.10 -2.65 -6.59
CA THR A 2 16.80 -2.38 -7.85
C THR A 2 17.11 -0.88 -7.96
N GLY A 3 17.91 -0.53 -8.97
CA GLY A 3 18.31 0.84 -9.31
C GLY A 3 19.39 1.44 -8.41
N THR A 4 19.95 2.55 -8.87
CA THR A 4 21.15 3.17 -8.26
C THR A 4 20.91 4.53 -7.61
N ASP A 5 19.72 5.12 -7.74
CA ASP A 5 19.41 6.43 -7.16
C ASP A 5 17.97 6.54 -6.64
N LYS A 6 17.57 7.77 -6.26
CA LYS A 6 16.25 8.05 -5.69
C LYS A 6 15.10 7.93 -6.70
N THR A 7 15.38 8.08 -7.99
CA THR A 7 14.42 8.03 -9.11
C THR A 7 14.52 6.74 -9.92
N ASP A 8 15.62 6.01 -9.82
CA ASP A 8 15.85 4.77 -10.55
C ASP A 8 15.53 3.50 -9.73
N GLY A 9 14.99 2.48 -10.40
CA GLY A 9 14.60 1.19 -9.83
C GLY A 9 13.48 1.27 -8.78
N VAL A 10 13.36 0.18 -8.00
CA VAL A 10 12.31 0.02 -6.97
C VAL A 10 12.84 -0.59 -5.68
N LEU A 11 12.21 -0.23 -4.56
CA LEU A 11 12.36 -0.90 -3.28
C LEU A 11 11.00 -1.45 -2.87
N VAL A 12 10.90 -2.77 -2.75
CA VAL A 12 9.64 -3.46 -2.44
C VAL A 12 9.85 -4.48 -1.33
N ARG A 13 8.80 -4.73 -0.53
CA ARG A 13 8.65 -5.96 0.25
C ARG A 13 7.67 -6.85 -0.50
N ILE A 14 8.05 -8.09 -0.74
CA ILE A 14 7.23 -9.07 -1.45
C ILE A 14 6.69 -10.05 -0.42
N LEU A 15 5.37 -10.24 -0.40
CA LEU A 15 4.67 -11.20 0.46
C LEU A 15 3.93 -12.17 -0.47
N TYR A 16 4.02 -13.47 -0.20
CA TYR A 16 3.46 -14.52 -1.04
C TYR A 16 3.09 -15.74 -0.20
N PRO A 17 2.17 -16.59 -0.68
CA PRO A 17 1.90 -17.89 -0.05
C PRO A 17 3.16 -18.77 -0.09
N MET A 18 3.53 -19.39 1.03
CA MET A 18 4.70 -20.27 1.13
C MET A 18 4.41 -21.70 0.66
N SER A 19 5.43 -22.45 0.26
CA SER A 19 5.28 -23.81 -0.26
C SER A 19 4.66 -24.78 0.75
N ASP A 20 5.24 -24.87 1.95
CA ASP A 20 4.82 -25.79 3.00
C ASP A 20 3.65 -25.21 3.82
N GLN A 21 2.44 -25.59 3.47
CA GLN A 21 1.22 -25.16 4.17
C GLN A 21 0.99 -25.89 5.52
N THR A 22 1.86 -26.85 5.90
CA THR A 22 1.73 -27.59 7.17
C THR A 22 2.38 -26.86 8.34
N ILE A 23 3.30 -25.92 8.07
CA ILE A 23 3.96 -25.13 9.11
C ILE A 23 2.96 -24.18 9.75
N ASN A 24 2.77 -24.34 11.06
CA ASN A 24 2.08 -23.34 11.86
C ASN A 24 3.06 -22.21 12.20
N ILE A 25 2.77 -21.00 11.70
CA ILE A 25 3.63 -19.82 11.88
C ILE A 25 3.88 -19.47 13.36
N LYS A 26 2.95 -19.85 14.26
CA LYS A 26 3.06 -19.62 15.71
C LYS A 26 4.14 -20.48 16.37
N ASP A 27 4.53 -21.58 15.74
CA ASP A 27 5.63 -22.43 16.24
C ASP A 27 7.01 -21.89 15.80
N ARG A 28 7.02 -20.84 14.96
CA ARG A 28 8.21 -20.23 14.35
C ARG A 28 8.41 -18.77 14.77
N VAL A 29 7.92 -18.38 15.94
CA VAL A 29 7.99 -17.00 16.47
C VAL A 29 9.40 -16.41 16.51
N ASN A 30 10.43 -17.25 16.68
CA ASN A 30 11.82 -16.80 16.73
C ASN A 30 12.39 -16.47 15.34
N ASP A 31 11.73 -16.91 14.27
CA ASP A 31 12.13 -16.66 12.89
C ASP A 31 11.41 -15.45 12.26
N TRP A 32 10.50 -14.84 13.01
CA TRP A 32 9.73 -13.69 12.52
C TRP A 32 10.66 -12.48 12.34
N PRO A 33 10.62 -11.79 11.19
CA PRO A 33 11.44 -10.62 10.96
C PRO A 33 10.91 -9.40 11.72
N LEU A 34 11.82 -8.46 12.00
CA LEU A 34 11.46 -7.18 12.60
C LEU A 34 10.51 -6.39 11.67
N TRP A 35 9.52 -5.73 12.29
CA TRP A 35 8.62 -4.82 11.61
C TRP A 35 9.36 -3.64 10.99
N THR A 36 10.35 -3.09 11.70
CA THR A 36 11.31 -2.13 11.14
C THR A 36 12.61 -2.83 10.75
N PRO A 37 12.96 -2.93 9.45
CA PRO A 37 14.12 -3.71 9.00
C PRO A 37 15.47 -3.04 9.32
N HIS A 38 15.46 -1.79 9.79
CA HIS A 38 16.67 -1.07 10.19
C HIS A 38 16.33 0.02 11.22
N ASP A 39 17.25 0.31 12.14
CA ASP A 39 17.13 1.33 13.19
C ASP A 39 16.69 2.72 12.67
N LYS A 40 17.08 3.06 11.45
CA LYS A 40 16.72 4.33 10.80
C LYS A 40 15.20 4.49 10.61
N TYR A 41 14.45 3.40 10.41
CA TYR A 41 12.99 3.45 10.30
C TYR A 41 12.34 3.77 11.65
N GLN A 42 12.74 3.09 12.72
CA GLN A 42 12.24 3.37 14.08
C GLN A 42 12.53 4.82 14.49
N ARG A 43 13.76 5.32 14.22
CA ARG A 43 14.10 6.73 14.45
C ARG A 43 13.30 7.68 13.57
N GLY A 44 13.04 7.31 12.33
CA GLY A 44 12.21 8.09 11.42
C GLY A 44 10.80 8.31 12.00
N TYR A 45 10.16 7.26 12.51
CA TYR A 45 8.83 7.38 13.14
C TYR A 45 8.85 8.31 14.34
N LEU A 46 9.84 8.17 15.22
CA LEU A 46 9.98 9.03 16.40
C LEU A 46 10.19 10.50 16.03
N LYS A 47 10.89 10.78 14.92
CA LYS A 47 11.08 12.15 14.43
C LYS A 47 9.80 12.79 13.92
N LEU A 48 8.80 12.00 13.49
CA LEU A 48 7.50 12.54 13.08
C LEU A 48 6.78 13.25 14.23
N ALA A 49 7.00 12.81 15.47
CA ALA A 49 6.44 13.45 16.66
C ALA A 49 7.05 14.83 16.95
N GLN A 50 8.14 15.22 16.26
CA GLN A 50 8.82 16.52 16.39
C GLN A 50 9.23 16.85 17.85
N LEU A 51 9.49 15.81 18.64
CA LEU A 51 9.94 15.94 20.03
C LEU A 51 11.45 16.22 20.10
N PRO A 52 11.93 16.88 21.17
CA PRO A 52 13.37 17.04 21.40
C PRO A 52 14.12 15.70 21.45
N ASN A 53 15.35 15.68 20.94
CA ASN A 53 16.16 14.46 20.84
C ASN A 53 16.26 13.64 22.14
N PRO A 54 16.50 14.24 23.33
CA PRO A 54 16.55 13.48 24.58
C PRO A 54 15.25 12.71 24.88
N LEU A 55 14.10 13.33 24.61
CA LEU A 55 12.79 12.71 24.82
C LEU A 55 12.55 11.58 23.82
N THR A 56 12.91 11.75 22.55
CA THR A 56 12.81 10.66 21.55
C THR A 56 13.65 9.45 21.94
N ARG A 57 14.85 9.66 22.52
CA ARG A 57 15.72 8.58 23.01
C ARG A 57 15.11 7.84 24.20
N LEU A 58 14.47 8.58 25.11
CA LEU A 58 13.75 8.01 26.25
C LEU A 58 12.58 7.15 25.77
N ILE A 59 11.69 7.70 24.93
CA ILE A 59 10.54 6.96 24.38
C ILE A 59 10.99 5.69 23.67
N ARG A 60 12.05 5.79 22.86
CA ARG A 60 12.60 4.65 22.13
C ARG A 60 12.99 3.49 23.04
N ALA A 61 13.55 3.76 24.21
CA ALA A 61 13.98 2.72 25.14
C ALA A 61 12.81 1.85 25.65
N PHE A 62 11.57 2.35 25.57
CA PHE A 62 10.35 1.64 25.97
C PHE A 62 9.58 1.03 24.80
N ILE A 63 10.03 1.21 23.55
CA ILE A 63 9.40 0.56 22.39
C ILE A 63 10.03 -0.82 22.21
N PRO A 64 9.27 -1.92 22.39
CA PRO A 64 9.80 -3.26 22.20
C PRO A 64 10.12 -3.51 20.72
N ASN A 65 10.95 -4.53 20.47
CA ASN A 65 11.07 -5.07 19.12
C ASN A 65 9.72 -5.69 18.72
N ILE A 66 9.19 -5.22 17.60
CA ILE A 66 7.94 -5.73 17.02
C ILE A 66 8.31 -6.59 15.83
N PHE A 67 7.65 -7.74 15.74
CA PHE A 67 7.92 -8.75 14.72
C PHE A 67 6.66 -8.99 13.89
N ILE A 68 6.85 -9.38 12.63
CA ILE A 68 5.77 -9.68 11.69
C ILE A 68 5.65 -11.20 11.57
N PRO A 69 4.46 -11.80 11.68
CA PRO A 69 4.27 -13.25 11.63
C PRO A 69 4.40 -13.81 10.20
N ILE A 70 5.61 -13.80 9.67
CA ILE A 70 5.99 -14.34 8.35
C ILE A 70 7.35 -15.04 8.44
N LEU A 71 7.67 -15.88 7.45
CA LEU A 71 9.01 -16.45 7.28
C LEU A 71 9.72 -15.77 6.12
N GLU A 72 11.01 -15.45 6.29
CA GLU A 72 11.82 -14.85 5.23
C GLU A 72 12.42 -15.91 4.31
N ALA A 73 12.51 -15.59 3.01
CA ALA A 73 13.21 -16.36 1.98
C ALA A 73 12.80 -17.84 1.80
N VAL A 74 11.62 -18.23 2.28
CA VAL A 74 11.04 -19.55 2.02
C VAL A 74 10.56 -19.69 0.58
N ASP A 75 10.43 -20.93 0.09
CA ASP A 75 9.93 -21.16 -1.26
C ASP A 75 8.47 -20.73 -1.41
N PRO A 76 8.07 -20.13 -2.54
CA PRO A 76 6.68 -19.79 -2.80
C PRO A 76 5.85 -21.05 -3.08
N HIS A 77 4.56 -20.99 -2.78
CA HIS A 77 3.61 -22.03 -3.13
C HIS A 77 3.54 -22.19 -4.64
N ARG A 78 3.63 -23.44 -5.09
CA ARG A 78 3.39 -23.86 -6.46
C ARG A 78 2.35 -24.97 -6.40
N SER A 79 1.30 -24.83 -7.17
CA SER A 79 0.31 -25.89 -7.34
C SER A 79 0.68 -26.72 -8.57
N ASP A 80 0.13 -27.94 -8.63
CA ASP A 80 0.42 -28.90 -9.70
C ASP A 80 -0.20 -28.50 -11.07
N ASP A 81 -1.10 -27.51 -11.09
CA ASP A 81 -1.86 -27.06 -12.26
C ASP A 81 -1.32 -25.76 -12.91
N ASP A 82 -0.04 -25.43 -12.69
CA ASP A 82 0.59 -24.19 -13.17
C ASP A 82 -0.18 -22.91 -12.78
N HIS A 83 -0.80 -22.92 -11.60
CA HIS A 83 -1.61 -21.79 -11.13
C HIS A 83 -0.77 -20.51 -10.98
N GLN A 84 -1.27 -19.42 -11.56
CA GLN A 84 -0.71 -18.09 -11.40
C GLN A 84 -1.54 -17.27 -10.40
N PHE A 85 -0.86 -16.66 -9.44
CA PHE A 85 -1.49 -15.83 -8.43
C PHE A 85 -1.79 -14.42 -8.97
N PRO A 86 -2.97 -13.85 -8.68
CA PRO A 86 -3.20 -12.42 -8.84
C PRO A 86 -2.16 -11.60 -8.06
N VAL A 87 -1.77 -10.46 -8.61
CA VAL A 87 -0.71 -9.62 -8.04
C VAL A 87 -1.30 -8.34 -7.49
N ILE A 88 -0.91 -7.97 -6.27
CA ILE A 88 -1.27 -6.69 -5.66
C ILE A 88 -0.02 -5.81 -5.59
N ILE A 89 -0.07 -4.59 -6.11
CA ILE A 89 0.94 -3.55 -5.86
C ILE A 89 0.37 -2.61 -4.80
N PHE A 90 1.00 -2.55 -3.63
CA PHE A 90 0.54 -1.75 -2.50
C PHE A 90 1.39 -0.49 -2.32
N SER A 91 0.75 0.69 -2.28
CA SER A 91 1.38 1.98 -2.04
C SER A 91 1.08 2.50 -0.62
N HIS A 92 2.12 2.76 0.17
CA HIS A 92 1.98 3.24 1.55
C HIS A 92 1.46 4.69 1.63
N GLY A 93 0.98 5.10 2.80
CA GLY A 93 0.61 6.50 3.08
C GLY A 93 1.81 7.45 3.25
N ASN A 94 1.52 8.74 3.39
CA ASN A 94 2.54 9.74 3.76
C ASN A 94 3.09 9.40 5.16
N ALA A 95 4.39 9.64 5.37
CA ALA A 95 5.12 9.32 6.60
C ALA A 95 5.07 7.83 7.02
N SER A 96 4.89 6.91 6.06
CA SER A 96 4.91 5.45 6.24
C SER A 96 6.04 4.81 5.41
N CYS A 97 6.09 3.48 5.30
CA CYS A 97 7.04 2.76 4.43
C CYS A 97 6.48 1.38 4.02
N ARG A 98 7.27 0.56 3.31
CA ARG A 98 6.83 -0.76 2.81
C ARG A 98 6.44 -1.77 3.90
N THR A 99 6.76 -1.49 5.16
CA THR A 99 6.48 -2.42 6.27
C THR A 99 5.32 -1.97 7.15
N THR A 100 4.77 -0.76 6.97
CA THR A 100 3.70 -0.19 7.83
C THR A 100 2.32 -0.83 7.62
N TYR A 101 2.16 -1.65 6.59
CA TYR A 101 0.89 -2.29 6.23
C TYR A 101 1.03 -3.81 6.17
N SER A 102 1.93 -4.37 6.99
CA SER A 102 2.23 -5.78 6.99
C SER A 102 1.02 -6.63 7.38
N SER A 103 0.14 -6.17 8.27
CA SER A 103 -1.09 -6.90 8.64
C SER A 103 -2.00 -7.09 7.42
N VAL A 104 -2.36 -6.00 6.73
CA VAL A 104 -3.21 -6.05 5.53
C VAL A 104 -2.53 -6.84 4.40
N CYS A 105 -1.24 -6.60 4.15
CA CYS A 105 -0.55 -7.25 3.04
C CYS A 105 -0.31 -8.75 3.28
N THR A 106 -0.07 -9.16 4.53
CA THR A 106 0.10 -10.57 4.90
C THR A 106 -1.24 -11.29 4.84
N GLU A 107 -2.31 -10.67 5.34
CA GLU A 107 -3.67 -11.21 5.24
C GLU A 107 -4.05 -11.43 3.76
N LEU A 108 -3.84 -10.43 2.89
CA LEU A 108 -4.04 -10.59 1.45
C LEU A 108 -3.20 -11.73 0.85
N ALA A 109 -1.92 -11.83 1.21
CA ALA A 109 -1.07 -12.92 0.73
C ALA A 109 -1.60 -14.30 1.16
N SER A 110 -2.14 -14.41 2.37
CA SER A 110 -2.73 -15.66 2.88
C SER A 110 -3.95 -16.15 2.08
N TYR A 111 -4.63 -15.25 1.34
CA TYR A 111 -5.73 -15.60 0.43
C TYR A 111 -5.28 -15.92 -1.01
N GLY A 112 -3.99 -16.14 -1.24
CA GLY A 112 -3.49 -16.51 -2.57
C GLY A 112 -3.20 -15.32 -3.47
N PHE A 113 -2.69 -14.23 -2.91
CA PHE A 113 -2.18 -13.10 -3.69
C PHE A 113 -0.66 -12.97 -3.51
N ILE A 114 0.04 -12.49 -4.54
CA ILE A 114 1.43 -12.03 -4.38
C ILE A 114 1.40 -10.51 -4.24
N VAL A 115 1.85 -10.00 -3.10
CA VAL A 115 1.77 -8.58 -2.74
C VAL A 115 3.16 -7.94 -2.82
N PHE A 116 3.28 -6.89 -3.65
CA PHE A 116 4.45 -6.02 -3.77
C PHE A 116 4.18 -4.69 -3.06
N ALA A 117 4.58 -4.59 -1.79
CA ALA A 117 4.50 -3.34 -1.03
C ALA A 117 5.67 -2.43 -1.37
N VAL A 118 5.38 -1.33 -2.07
CA VAL A 118 6.37 -0.38 -2.60
C VAL A 118 6.79 0.61 -1.53
N GLU A 119 8.10 0.83 -1.38
CA GLU A 119 8.66 1.96 -0.64
C GLU A 119 9.04 3.08 -1.60
N HIS A 120 8.39 4.22 -1.43
CA HIS A 120 8.63 5.39 -2.27
C HIS A 120 9.85 6.19 -1.80
N ARG A 121 10.63 6.66 -2.76
CA ARG A 121 11.88 7.44 -2.54
C ARG A 121 11.67 8.95 -2.79
N ASP A 122 10.42 9.39 -2.70
CA ASP A 122 9.93 10.75 -2.95
C ASP A 122 9.97 11.65 -1.70
N GLU A 123 10.69 11.23 -0.65
CA GLU A 123 10.70 11.91 0.67
C GLU A 123 9.33 11.91 1.38
N SER A 124 8.33 11.15 0.89
CA SER A 124 7.07 10.91 1.60
C SER A 124 7.18 9.76 2.60
N ALA A 125 8.12 8.82 2.39
CA ALA A 125 8.35 7.73 3.33
C ALA A 125 8.96 8.24 4.64
N VAL A 126 8.68 7.55 5.75
CA VAL A 126 9.29 7.84 7.06
C VAL A 126 10.82 7.82 6.97
N THR A 127 11.34 6.87 6.21
CA THR A 127 12.72 6.76 5.75
C THR A 127 12.72 5.81 4.55
N SER A 128 13.66 6.03 3.62
CA SER A 128 13.99 5.09 2.56
C SER A 128 15.49 5.10 2.28
N SER A 129 15.94 4.29 1.33
CA SER A 129 17.34 4.24 0.92
C SER A 129 17.52 3.76 -0.52
N TYR A 130 18.69 4.08 -1.06
CA TYR A 130 19.20 3.50 -2.30
C TYR A 130 20.70 3.20 -2.16
N PRO A 131 21.24 2.30 -2.98
CA PRO A 131 22.64 1.91 -2.91
C PRO A 131 23.56 3.10 -3.20
N PHE A 132 24.67 3.19 -2.49
CA PHE A 132 25.76 4.10 -2.77
C PHE A 132 26.93 3.28 -3.35
N GLY A 133 27.68 3.84 -4.31
CA GLY A 133 28.63 3.09 -5.16
C GLY A 133 29.77 2.37 -4.43
N ASP A 134 29.91 2.55 -3.12
CA ASP A 134 30.89 1.90 -2.24
C ASP A 134 30.31 0.70 -1.46
N GLY A 135 29.07 0.28 -1.76
CA GLY A 135 28.37 -0.79 -1.05
C GLY A 135 27.61 -0.32 0.20
N SER A 136 27.66 0.97 0.55
CA SER A 136 26.81 1.57 1.58
C SER A 136 25.46 2.01 1.01
N PHE A 137 24.61 2.62 1.85
CA PHE A 137 23.30 3.12 1.45
C PHE A 137 23.18 4.61 1.74
N LYS A 138 22.66 5.38 0.77
CA LYS A 138 22.22 6.75 1.00
C LYS A 138 20.79 6.75 1.51
N TRP A 139 20.60 7.35 2.68
CA TRP A 139 19.32 7.42 3.36
C TRP A 139 18.53 8.66 2.93
N ILE A 140 17.26 8.45 2.62
CA ILE A 140 16.27 9.49 2.34
C ILE A 140 15.34 9.55 3.55
N HIS A 141 15.14 10.73 4.12
CA HIS A 141 14.26 10.90 5.28
C HIS A 141 12.99 11.67 4.88
N TYR A 142 11.94 11.50 5.67
CA TYR A 142 10.70 12.23 5.50
C TYR A 142 10.94 13.74 5.43
N ARG A 143 10.42 14.38 4.36
CA ARG A 143 10.45 15.84 4.22
C ARG A 143 9.31 16.44 5.03
N HIS A 144 9.64 17.06 6.16
CA HIS A 144 8.68 17.86 6.91
C HIS A 144 8.29 19.09 6.09
N VAL A 145 7.01 19.18 5.73
CA VAL A 145 6.45 20.37 5.11
C VAL A 145 5.70 21.15 6.18
N LYS A 146 6.07 22.42 6.35
CA LYS A 146 5.44 23.29 7.34
C LYS A 146 3.96 23.49 6.98
N LEU A 147 3.08 23.31 7.97
CA LEU A 147 1.68 23.72 7.90
C LEU A 147 1.64 25.22 7.50
N TYR A 148 0.64 25.63 6.69
CA TYR A 148 0.41 27.00 6.18
C TYR A 148 1.15 27.45 4.91
N HIS A 149 2.04 26.64 4.33
CA HIS A 149 2.48 26.87 2.94
C HIS A 149 1.61 26.08 1.96
N ASN A 150 1.43 26.61 0.74
CA ASN A 150 0.84 25.86 -0.36
C ASN A 150 1.79 24.71 -0.73
N ASP A 151 1.68 23.59 0.00
CA ASP A 151 2.50 22.40 -0.20
C ASP A 151 2.03 21.54 -1.38
N LEU A 152 0.92 21.91 -2.01
CA LEU A 152 0.35 21.18 -3.13
C LEU A 152 1.37 20.89 -4.26
N PRO A 153 2.22 21.84 -4.71
CA PRO A 153 3.23 21.54 -5.73
C PRO A 153 4.23 20.47 -5.29
N ILE A 154 4.64 20.49 -4.02
CA ILE A 154 5.52 19.46 -3.45
C ILE A 154 4.80 18.12 -3.44
N ARG A 155 3.53 18.09 -3.01
CA ARG A 155 2.73 16.85 -2.97
C ARG A 155 2.45 16.31 -4.36
N GLN A 156 2.24 17.16 -5.36
CA GLN A 156 2.04 16.75 -6.74
C GLN A 156 3.33 16.20 -7.36
N GLU A 157 4.49 16.81 -7.08
CA GLU A 157 5.79 16.28 -7.50
C GLU A 157 6.09 14.92 -6.87
N GLN A 158 5.84 14.78 -5.56
CA GLN A 158 5.92 13.50 -4.86
C GLN A 158 5.01 12.46 -5.50
N LEU A 159 3.75 12.83 -5.75
CA LEU A 159 2.76 11.97 -6.38
C LEU A 159 3.20 11.52 -7.79
N ASP A 160 3.80 12.39 -8.59
CA ASP A 160 4.37 12.06 -9.89
C ASP A 160 5.49 11.01 -9.78
N GLN A 161 6.41 11.18 -8.83
CA GLN A 161 7.47 10.20 -8.59
C GLN A 161 6.89 8.85 -8.13
N ARG A 162 5.90 8.86 -7.24
CA ARG A 162 5.21 7.65 -6.77
C ARG A 162 4.54 6.88 -7.90
N VAL A 163 3.90 7.56 -8.84
CA VAL A 163 3.35 6.94 -10.06
C VAL A 163 4.46 6.25 -10.88
N GLY A 164 5.62 6.89 -11.02
CA GLY A 164 6.80 6.29 -11.65
C GLY A 164 7.29 5.03 -10.93
N ASP A 165 7.31 5.03 -9.60
CA ASP A 165 7.65 3.85 -8.80
C ASP A 165 6.66 2.68 -9.00
N ILE A 166 5.35 2.97 -9.11
CA ILE A 166 4.35 1.96 -9.44
C ILE A 166 4.61 1.38 -10.84
N GLN A 167 4.88 2.24 -11.83
CA GLN A 167 5.18 1.77 -13.19
C GLN A 167 6.45 0.91 -13.23
N LYS A 168 7.54 1.34 -12.60
CA LYS A 168 8.78 0.54 -12.50
C LYS A 168 8.55 -0.79 -11.77
N THR A 169 7.59 -0.85 -10.84
CA THR A 169 7.19 -2.10 -10.19
C THR A 169 6.47 -3.02 -11.20
N ILE A 170 5.56 -2.49 -12.03
CA ILE A 170 4.93 -3.26 -13.12
C ILE A 170 5.99 -3.80 -14.10
N ASP A 171 6.98 -2.99 -14.47
CA ASP A 171 8.06 -3.41 -15.36
C ASP A 171 8.89 -4.56 -14.74
N LEU A 172 9.17 -4.47 -13.43
CA LEU A 172 9.81 -5.53 -12.66
C LEU A 172 8.97 -6.82 -12.67
N LEU A 173 7.65 -6.75 -12.52
CA LEU A 173 6.78 -7.94 -12.59
C LEU A 173 6.92 -8.65 -13.95
N HIS A 174 6.93 -7.89 -15.05
CA HIS A 174 7.14 -8.44 -16.38
C HIS A 174 8.53 -9.08 -16.53
N ASP A 175 9.57 -8.50 -15.95
CA ASP A 175 10.92 -9.05 -16.01
C ASP A 175 11.03 -10.36 -15.20
N ILE A 176 10.45 -10.41 -14.00
CA ILE A 176 10.35 -11.65 -13.19
C ILE A 176 9.61 -12.74 -13.98
N GLN A 177 8.46 -12.40 -14.56
CA GLN A 177 7.62 -13.37 -15.27
C GLN A 177 8.32 -13.93 -16.52
N LYS A 178 9.16 -13.13 -17.19
CA LYS A 178 9.99 -13.59 -18.33
C LYS A 178 11.20 -14.43 -17.91
N GLY A 179 11.49 -14.54 -16.61
CA GLY A 179 12.70 -15.20 -16.12
C GLY A 179 13.97 -14.37 -16.35
N ASN A 180 13.83 -13.06 -16.54
CA ASN A 180 14.98 -12.17 -16.67
C ASN A 180 15.75 -12.15 -15.33
N LYS A 181 17.08 -12.16 -15.41
CA LYS A 181 17.92 -12.05 -14.21
C LYS A 181 17.72 -10.70 -13.56
N ILE A 182 17.22 -10.69 -12.32
CA ILE A 182 17.01 -9.47 -11.53
C ILE A 182 18.17 -9.29 -10.56
N GLN A 183 18.95 -8.22 -10.73
CA GLN A 183 19.97 -7.86 -9.75
C GLN A 183 19.31 -7.25 -8.50
N ASN A 184 19.16 -8.04 -7.44
CA ASN A 184 18.76 -7.52 -6.13
C ASN A 184 19.97 -6.88 -5.44
N VAL A 185 19.91 -5.57 -5.19
CA VAL A 185 20.99 -4.85 -4.53
C VAL A 185 21.04 -5.12 -3.02
N LEU A 186 19.91 -5.53 -2.43
CA LEU A 186 19.91 -6.03 -1.05
C LEU A 186 20.44 -7.46 -1.05
N LYS A 187 21.39 -7.74 -0.16
CA LYS A 187 21.82 -9.12 0.13
C LYS A 187 20.63 -9.86 0.72
N SER A 188 20.03 -10.76 -0.05
CA SER A 188 18.92 -11.63 0.35
C SER A 188 19.21 -13.03 -0.15
N GLU A 189 18.87 -14.02 0.64
CA GLU A 189 19.00 -15.44 0.27
C GLU A 189 17.91 -15.88 -0.73
N PHE A 190 16.86 -15.07 -0.89
CA PHE A 190 15.77 -15.36 -1.82
C PHE A 190 16.18 -15.09 -3.27
N GLN A 191 15.98 -16.09 -4.12
CA GLN A 191 16.21 -16.02 -5.57
C GLN A 191 14.92 -15.56 -6.26
N MET A 192 14.96 -14.42 -6.94
CA MET A 192 13.79 -13.80 -7.58
C MET A 192 13.19 -14.67 -8.69
N GLU A 193 14.01 -15.51 -9.31
CA GLU A 193 13.63 -16.47 -10.35
C GLU A 193 12.57 -17.46 -9.85
N LYS A 194 12.51 -17.72 -8.53
CA LYS A 194 11.49 -18.59 -7.92
C LYS A 194 10.06 -18.05 -8.07
N LEU A 195 9.89 -16.76 -8.34
CA LEU A 195 8.59 -16.16 -8.65
C LEU A 195 8.21 -16.24 -10.13
N SER A 196 9.14 -16.66 -11.00
CA SER A 196 8.87 -16.82 -12.43
C SER A 196 7.80 -17.88 -12.66
N GLY A 197 6.85 -17.56 -13.54
CA GLY A 197 5.70 -18.40 -13.85
C GLY A 197 4.56 -18.31 -12.82
N LEU A 198 4.73 -17.62 -11.69
CA LEU A 198 3.71 -17.53 -10.63
C LEU A 198 2.85 -16.26 -10.70
N LEU A 199 3.24 -15.25 -11.49
CA LEU A 199 2.56 -13.96 -11.52
C LEU A 199 1.48 -13.92 -12.59
N ASN A 200 0.22 -13.74 -12.20
CA ASN A 200 -0.87 -13.49 -13.15
C ASN A 200 -0.89 -12.01 -13.52
N LEU A 201 -0.14 -11.65 -14.57
CA LEU A 201 -0.03 -10.26 -15.02
C LEU A 201 -1.31 -9.70 -15.66
N ASN A 202 -2.29 -10.54 -15.97
CA ASN A 202 -3.62 -10.10 -16.40
C ASN A 202 -4.51 -9.71 -15.21
N LYS A 203 -4.10 -10.02 -13.97
CA LYS A 203 -4.84 -9.76 -12.73
C LYS A 203 -3.99 -8.93 -11.76
N ILE A 204 -3.56 -7.75 -12.21
CA ILE A 204 -2.85 -6.78 -11.38
C ILE A 204 -3.85 -5.86 -10.67
N ILE A 205 -3.70 -5.73 -9.36
CA ILE A 205 -4.54 -4.90 -8.50
C ILE A 205 -3.65 -3.81 -7.91
N LEU A 206 -4.06 -2.54 -8.03
CA LEU A 206 -3.37 -1.45 -7.32
C LEU A 206 -4.13 -1.13 -6.03
N MET A 207 -3.44 -1.21 -4.90
CA MET A 207 -3.99 -0.82 -3.60
C MET A 207 -3.13 0.28 -2.99
N GLY A 208 -3.73 1.16 -2.22
CA GLY A 208 -2.96 2.13 -1.45
C GLY A 208 -3.75 2.68 -0.29
N HIS A 209 -3.03 3.24 0.68
CA HIS A 209 -3.60 3.93 1.83
C HIS A 209 -3.24 5.41 1.84
N SER A 210 -4.18 6.30 2.18
CA SER A 210 -3.92 7.74 2.30
C SER A 210 -3.29 8.31 1.01
N PHE A 211 -2.05 8.80 1.06
CA PHE A 211 -1.30 9.25 -0.12
C PHE A 211 -1.08 8.14 -1.18
N GLY A 212 -1.03 6.88 -0.74
CA GLY A 212 -1.01 5.72 -1.61
C GLY A 212 -2.30 5.56 -2.42
N SER A 213 -3.46 5.91 -1.85
CA SER A 213 -4.72 5.94 -2.59
C SER A 213 -4.69 6.97 -3.72
N SER A 214 -4.12 8.16 -3.46
CA SER A 214 -3.90 9.19 -4.48
C SER A 214 -2.96 8.68 -5.58
N THR A 215 -1.92 7.95 -5.19
CA THR A 215 -0.92 7.38 -6.11
C THR A 215 -1.56 6.41 -7.08
N VAL A 216 -2.36 5.47 -6.57
CA VAL A 216 -3.04 4.51 -7.45
C VAL A 216 -4.07 5.21 -8.32
N LEU A 217 -4.85 6.18 -7.80
CA LEU A 217 -5.79 6.95 -8.62
C LEU A 217 -5.11 7.72 -9.76
N LYS A 218 -4.00 8.40 -9.49
CA LYS A 218 -3.25 9.10 -10.54
C LYS A 218 -2.67 8.13 -11.56
N ARG A 219 -2.09 7.01 -11.10
CA ARG A 219 -1.55 5.98 -12.00
C ARG A 219 -2.63 5.47 -12.95
N ASN A 220 -3.85 5.26 -12.47
CA ASN A 220 -4.98 4.80 -13.27
C ASN A 220 -5.34 5.76 -14.39
N GLY A 221 -5.49 7.05 -14.06
CA GLY A 221 -5.86 8.05 -15.07
C GLY A 221 -4.80 8.19 -16.18
N LEU A 222 -3.54 7.86 -15.86
CA LEU A 222 -2.44 7.88 -16.82
C LEU A 222 -2.35 6.60 -17.68
N GLU A 223 -3.11 5.53 -17.39
CA GLU A 223 -3.19 4.35 -18.29
C GLU A 223 -3.80 4.71 -19.63
N SER A 224 -4.78 5.61 -19.62
CA SER A 224 -5.44 6.17 -20.79
C SER A 224 -4.56 7.17 -21.56
N CYS A 225 -3.40 7.57 -21.01
CA CYS A 225 -2.49 8.56 -21.61
C CYS A 225 -1.02 8.12 -21.43
N PRO A 226 -0.55 7.11 -22.18
CA PRO A 226 0.82 6.59 -22.05
C PRO A 226 1.88 7.61 -22.45
N THR A 227 1.50 8.68 -23.17
CA THR A 227 2.41 9.77 -23.54
C THR A 227 2.60 10.82 -22.44
N ALA A 228 1.98 10.65 -21.27
CA ALA A 228 2.00 11.64 -20.21
C ALA A 228 3.45 12.00 -19.78
N PRO A 229 3.78 13.30 -19.63
CA PRO A 229 5.11 13.74 -19.22
C PRO A 229 5.59 13.13 -17.89
N THR A 230 4.68 12.86 -16.96
CA THR A 230 4.97 12.21 -15.67
C THR A 230 5.64 10.83 -15.85
N LEU A 231 5.11 9.99 -16.74
CA LEU A 231 5.65 8.65 -16.98
C LEU A 231 7.02 8.72 -17.66
N HIS A 232 7.20 9.66 -18.59
CA HIS A 232 8.50 9.89 -19.21
C HIS A 232 9.55 10.35 -18.20
N LYS A 233 9.19 11.30 -17.32
CA LYS A 233 10.12 11.88 -16.34
C LYS A 233 10.57 10.88 -15.28
N TYR A 234 9.65 10.05 -14.77
CA TYR A 234 9.92 9.23 -13.58
C TYR A 234 9.92 7.72 -13.82
N ALA A 235 9.48 7.25 -14.99
CA ALA A 235 9.60 5.84 -15.34
C ALA A 235 10.68 5.58 -16.41
N ASN A 236 11.29 6.61 -17.01
CA ASN A 236 12.29 6.47 -18.09
C ASN A 236 11.79 5.60 -19.27
N LEU A 237 10.50 5.68 -19.60
CA LEU A 237 9.90 4.81 -20.62
C LEU A 237 9.69 5.58 -21.93
N SER A 238 10.50 5.23 -22.94
CA SER A 238 10.15 5.44 -24.35
C SER A 238 9.09 4.43 -24.83
N ASN A 239 8.85 3.34 -24.07
CA ASN A 239 7.82 2.34 -24.37
C ASN A 239 7.34 1.60 -23.09
N PRO A 240 6.30 2.08 -22.38
CA PRO A 240 5.83 1.44 -21.15
C PRO A 240 5.24 0.06 -21.43
N LYS A 241 5.68 -0.97 -20.68
CA LYS A 241 5.06 -2.30 -20.78
C LYS A 241 3.62 -2.20 -20.26
N LYS A 242 2.66 -2.48 -21.14
CA LYS A 242 1.24 -2.60 -20.78
C LYS A 242 0.93 -4.04 -20.40
N SER A 243 0.00 -4.20 -19.45
CA SER A 243 -0.71 -5.47 -19.29
C SER A 243 -1.36 -5.84 -20.63
N GLN A 244 -1.35 -7.13 -20.98
CA GLN A 244 -1.97 -7.62 -22.22
C GLN A 244 -3.49 -7.51 -22.19
N ASN A 245 -4.11 -7.59 -21.00
CA ASN A 245 -5.53 -7.36 -20.73
C ASN A 245 -5.70 -6.40 -19.56
N ASP A 246 -6.57 -5.38 -19.69
CA ASP A 246 -6.70 -4.27 -18.74
C ASP A 246 -7.77 -4.52 -17.66
N ASP A 247 -7.79 -5.71 -17.05
CA ASP A 247 -8.72 -6.07 -15.96
C ASP A 247 -8.22 -5.56 -14.59
N ARG A 248 -7.63 -4.36 -14.54
CA ARG A 248 -7.04 -3.83 -13.30
C ARG A 248 -8.13 -3.33 -12.34
N ILE A 249 -8.10 -3.81 -11.09
CA ILE A 249 -8.93 -3.29 -10.00
C ILE A 249 -8.10 -2.40 -9.11
N HIS A 250 -8.72 -1.34 -8.59
CA HIS A 250 -8.01 -0.38 -7.77
C HIS A 250 -8.72 -0.07 -6.45
N ARG A 251 -8.01 -0.26 -5.34
CA ARG A 251 -8.54 -0.06 -3.98
C ARG A 251 -7.91 1.14 -3.31
N LYS A 252 -8.73 1.90 -2.62
CA LYS A 252 -8.35 3.12 -1.92
C LYS A 252 -8.74 2.97 -0.46
N LEU A 253 -7.73 2.81 0.37
CA LEU A 253 -7.87 2.74 1.82
C LEU A 253 -7.74 4.17 2.34
N ASP A 254 -8.83 4.72 2.86
CA ASP A 254 -8.94 6.03 3.48
C ASP A 254 -8.19 7.15 2.74
N ALA A 255 -8.63 7.40 1.50
CA ALA A 255 -7.87 8.16 0.52
C ALA A 255 -7.61 9.61 0.94
N TRP A 256 -6.38 10.10 0.72
CA TRP A 256 -6.07 11.52 0.82
C TRP A 256 -6.16 12.17 -0.56
N MET A 257 -7.25 12.86 -0.86
CA MET A 257 -7.53 13.38 -2.20
C MET A 257 -6.79 14.69 -2.51
N TYR A 258 -6.29 15.40 -1.50
CA TYR A 258 -5.64 16.71 -1.66
C TYR A 258 -4.56 16.77 -2.76
N PRO A 259 -3.64 15.79 -2.90
CA PRO A 259 -2.62 15.80 -3.95
C PRO A 259 -3.16 15.64 -5.39
N LEU A 260 -4.42 15.23 -5.55
CA LEU A 260 -5.09 15.06 -6.85
C LEU A 260 -5.80 16.32 -7.34
N GLN A 261 -5.67 17.46 -6.65
CA GLN A 261 -6.31 18.70 -7.08
C GLN A 261 -5.89 19.06 -8.51
N GLY A 262 -6.90 19.36 -9.35
CA GLY A 262 -6.71 19.67 -10.77
C GLY A 262 -6.62 18.45 -11.69
N MET A 263 -6.60 17.22 -11.16
CA MET A 263 -6.72 16.02 -11.99
C MET A 263 -8.17 15.82 -12.45
N ASP A 264 -8.35 15.57 -13.75
CA ASP A 264 -9.65 15.21 -14.29
C ASP A 264 -10.04 13.78 -13.86
N SER A 265 -11.14 13.66 -13.13
CA SER A 265 -11.64 12.38 -12.64
C SER A 265 -12.18 11.49 -13.77
N SER A 266 -12.52 12.06 -14.93
CA SER A 266 -12.98 11.32 -16.13
C SER A 266 -11.92 10.38 -16.70
N LEU A 267 -10.65 10.59 -16.36
CA LEU A 267 -9.56 9.70 -16.77
C LEU A 267 -9.60 8.34 -16.07
N VAL A 268 -10.32 8.23 -14.95
CA VAL A 268 -10.38 7.02 -14.13
C VAL A 268 -11.66 6.23 -14.44
N GLN A 269 -11.54 5.26 -15.35
CA GLN A 269 -12.65 4.43 -15.82
C GLN A 269 -12.74 3.06 -15.12
N GLN A 270 -11.63 2.56 -14.58
CA GLN A 270 -11.52 1.27 -13.92
C GLN A 270 -12.35 1.18 -12.63
N PRO A 271 -12.82 -0.01 -12.18
CA PRO A 271 -13.55 -0.17 -10.92
C PRO A 271 -12.83 0.40 -9.70
N LEU A 272 -13.55 1.17 -8.86
CA LEU A 272 -13.03 1.82 -7.67
C LEU A 272 -13.78 1.36 -6.42
N HIS A 273 -13.03 1.15 -5.35
CA HIS A 273 -13.58 0.98 -4.00
C HIS A 273 -12.80 1.86 -3.03
N PHE A 274 -13.53 2.75 -2.35
CA PHE A 274 -13.04 3.52 -1.23
C PHE A 274 -13.49 2.86 0.08
N ILE A 275 -12.54 2.55 0.96
CA ILE A 275 -12.80 2.05 2.32
C ILE A 275 -12.25 3.10 3.29
N ASN A 276 -13.12 3.95 3.82
CA ASN A 276 -12.77 5.12 4.60
C ASN A 276 -12.84 4.86 6.11
N MET A 277 -12.08 5.63 6.88
CA MET A 277 -12.18 5.69 8.35
C MET A 277 -12.92 6.95 8.74
N GLN A 278 -13.96 6.83 9.57
CA GLN A 278 -14.86 7.94 9.87
C GLN A 278 -14.14 9.19 10.40
N THR A 279 -13.14 9.02 11.28
CA THR A 279 -12.52 10.19 11.94
C THR A 279 -11.47 10.90 11.09
N PHE A 280 -11.13 10.38 9.91
CA PHE A 280 -10.15 10.99 9.00
C PHE A 280 -10.81 11.86 7.94
N GLN A 281 -11.98 11.45 7.47
CA GLN A 281 -12.65 12.10 6.36
C GLN A 281 -13.18 13.47 6.76
N ILE A 282 -12.85 14.47 5.94
CA ILE A 282 -13.33 15.85 6.06
C ILE A 282 -14.08 16.24 4.79
N GLN A 283 -14.99 17.21 4.88
CA GLN A 283 -15.83 17.68 3.77
C GLN A 283 -15.05 17.94 2.47
N ARG A 284 -13.91 18.65 2.55
CA ARG A 284 -13.09 18.94 1.36
C ARG A 284 -12.60 17.67 0.65
N ASN A 285 -12.22 16.65 1.43
CA ASN A 285 -11.71 15.39 0.89
C ASN A 285 -12.84 14.57 0.26
N LEU A 286 -13.99 14.48 0.93
CA LEU A 286 -15.19 13.83 0.44
C LEU A 286 -15.74 14.49 -0.83
N LYS A 287 -15.72 15.83 -0.90
CA LYS A 287 -16.08 16.61 -2.10
C LYS A 287 -15.24 16.25 -3.31
N MET A 288 -13.95 16.01 -3.13
CA MET A 288 -13.11 15.54 -4.22
C MET A 288 -13.41 14.08 -4.57
N MET A 289 -13.70 13.24 -3.58
CA MET A 289 -14.02 11.84 -3.79
C MET A 289 -15.29 11.64 -4.63
N THR A 290 -16.33 12.47 -4.43
CA THR A 290 -17.58 12.39 -5.22
C THR A 290 -17.36 12.58 -6.72
N GLU A 291 -16.34 13.36 -7.13
CA GLU A 291 -16.00 13.55 -8.53
C GLU A 291 -15.56 12.25 -9.23
N TYR A 292 -15.02 11.28 -8.46
CA TYR A 292 -14.59 9.98 -8.97
C TYR A 292 -15.67 8.89 -8.89
N ILE A 293 -16.82 9.21 -8.28
CA ILE A 293 -17.93 8.25 -8.09
C ILE A 293 -19.12 8.60 -8.99
N GLY A 294 -19.39 9.89 -9.22
CA GLY A 294 -20.70 10.34 -9.75
C GLY A 294 -20.71 11.21 -11.00
N LYS A 295 -19.61 11.34 -11.77
CA LYS A 295 -19.60 12.13 -13.02
C LYS A 295 -19.55 11.24 -14.28
N GLY A 296 -20.49 11.46 -15.21
CA GLY A 296 -20.40 11.16 -16.64
C GLY A 296 -20.39 9.69 -17.07
N GLY A 297 -21.56 9.06 -17.30
CA GLY A 297 -21.68 7.79 -18.03
C GLY A 297 -20.98 6.56 -17.42
N ILE A 298 -20.36 6.70 -16.25
CA ILE A 298 -19.67 5.63 -15.52
C ILE A 298 -20.71 4.69 -14.89
N ASN A 299 -20.46 3.38 -14.99
CA ASN A 299 -21.24 2.39 -14.29
C ASN A 299 -21.09 2.55 -12.77
N THR A 300 -22.17 2.92 -12.10
CA THR A 300 -22.19 3.13 -10.64
C THR A 300 -21.92 1.84 -9.87
N ASP A 301 -22.21 0.67 -10.46
CA ASP A 301 -21.96 -0.64 -9.84
C ASP A 301 -20.46 -0.96 -9.71
N ASP A 302 -19.62 -0.23 -10.43
CA ASP A 302 -18.15 -0.32 -10.37
C ASP A 302 -17.52 0.73 -9.44
N ARG A 303 -18.33 1.46 -8.67
CA ARG A 303 -17.88 2.52 -7.76
C ARG A 303 -18.51 2.32 -6.38
N LYS A 304 -17.74 1.75 -5.45
CA LYS A 304 -18.21 1.51 -4.07
C LYS A 304 -17.49 2.43 -3.08
N VAL A 305 -18.23 2.95 -2.10
CA VAL A 305 -17.65 3.66 -0.96
C VAL A 305 -18.24 3.07 0.30
N ILE A 306 -17.38 2.67 1.22
CA ILE A 306 -17.78 2.19 2.53
C ILE A 306 -16.94 2.92 3.57
N THR A 307 -17.54 3.30 4.69
CA THR A 307 -16.83 3.91 5.82
C THR A 307 -17.01 3.06 7.07
N ILE A 308 -15.92 2.82 7.80
CA ILE A 308 -15.93 2.12 9.09
C ILE A 308 -16.12 3.17 10.20
N LYS A 309 -17.20 3.03 10.96
CA LYS A 309 -17.58 3.93 12.06
C LYS A 309 -16.53 3.91 13.17
N ASP A 310 -16.31 5.06 13.81
CA ASP A 310 -15.41 5.27 14.97
C ASP A 310 -13.93 4.87 14.77
N ALA A 311 -13.56 4.36 13.59
CA ALA A 311 -12.21 4.01 13.22
C ALA A 311 -11.39 5.25 12.85
N LYS A 312 -10.09 5.20 13.18
CA LYS A 312 -9.10 6.25 12.90
C LYS A 312 -8.28 5.94 11.67
N HIS A 313 -7.69 6.98 11.08
CA HIS A 313 -6.82 6.88 9.89
C HIS A 313 -5.74 5.81 10.03
N THR A 314 -5.15 5.67 11.22
CA THR A 314 -4.07 4.72 11.48
C THR A 314 -4.54 3.27 11.59
N ASP A 315 -5.85 3.01 11.75
CA ASP A 315 -6.38 1.67 12.01
C ASP A 315 -6.32 0.74 10.78
N GLN A 316 -6.10 1.29 9.58
CA GLN A 316 -5.82 0.50 8.37
C GLN A 316 -4.33 0.19 8.18
N SER A 317 -3.50 0.46 9.19
CA SER A 317 -2.06 0.23 9.20
C SER A 317 -1.64 -0.54 10.44
N ASP A 318 -0.36 -0.87 10.55
CA ASP A 318 0.17 -1.59 11.71
C ASP A 318 0.36 -0.68 12.93
N ILE A 319 0.22 0.64 12.78
CA ILE A 319 0.54 1.63 13.83
C ILE A 319 -0.14 1.32 15.18
N PRO A 320 -1.43 0.95 15.26
CA PRO A 320 -2.09 0.62 16.53
C PRO A 320 -1.47 -0.57 17.27
N PHE A 321 -0.71 -1.43 16.58
CA PHE A 321 -0.03 -2.60 17.17
C PHE A 321 1.43 -2.31 17.55
N THR A 322 1.95 -1.14 17.21
CA THR A 322 3.40 -0.83 17.30
C THR A 322 3.78 0.08 18.46
N LEU A 323 2.80 0.71 19.10
CA LEU A 323 3.03 1.60 20.23
C LEU A 323 2.23 1.13 21.45
N PRO A 324 2.80 1.22 22.66
CA PRO A 324 2.05 1.06 23.90
C PRO A 324 0.80 1.96 23.94
N GLN A 325 -0.28 1.46 24.53
CA GLN A 325 -1.57 2.14 24.62
C GLN A 325 -1.50 3.59 25.14
N PRO A 326 -0.69 3.95 26.17
CA PRO A 326 -0.55 5.34 26.59
C PRO A 326 0.03 6.25 25.51
N LEU A 327 1.02 5.77 24.74
CA LEU A 327 1.61 6.56 23.65
C LEU A 327 0.64 6.74 22.49
N LEU A 328 -0.12 5.70 22.13
CA LEU A 328 -1.19 5.83 21.14
C LEU A 328 -2.22 6.88 21.55
N TRP A 329 -2.56 6.95 22.83
CA TRP A 329 -3.48 7.96 23.34
C TRP A 329 -2.87 9.38 23.28
N ILE A 330 -1.61 9.55 23.75
CA ILE A 330 -0.88 10.84 23.72
C ILE A 330 -0.77 11.38 22.29
N PHE A 331 -0.48 10.51 21.32
CA PHE A 331 -0.36 10.90 19.91
C PHE A 331 -1.71 10.98 19.18
N GLY A 332 -2.83 10.78 19.88
CA GLY A 332 -4.17 10.84 19.28
C GLY A 332 -4.46 9.71 18.28
N MET A 333 -3.70 8.62 18.30
CA MET A 333 -3.81 7.47 17.39
C MET A 333 -4.67 6.34 17.94
N LYS A 334 -4.97 6.33 19.24
CA LYS A 334 -5.86 5.32 19.85
C LYS A 334 -7.30 5.50 19.39
N SER A 335 -7.88 4.49 18.77
CA SER A 335 -9.28 4.44 18.34
C SER A 335 -10.22 3.83 19.39
N LYS A 336 -11.53 3.98 19.19
CA LYS A 336 -12.57 3.35 20.04
C LYS A 336 -12.89 1.93 19.58
N VAL A 337 -12.67 1.65 18.30
CA VAL A 337 -12.88 0.33 17.68
C VAL A 337 -11.63 -0.51 17.88
N ASP A 338 -11.80 -1.82 18.00
CA ASP A 338 -10.69 -2.75 18.02
C ASP A 338 -9.91 -2.68 16.67
N PRO A 339 -8.62 -2.34 16.67
CA PRO A 339 -7.82 -2.29 15.45
C PRO A 339 -7.77 -3.63 14.70
N PHE A 340 -7.86 -4.79 15.38
CA PHE A 340 -7.93 -6.09 14.70
C PHE A 340 -9.19 -6.19 13.85
N LEU A 341 -10.33 -5.78 14.40
CA LEU A 341 -11.59 -5.76 13.66
C LEU A 341 -11.53 -4.83 12.45
N VAL A 342 -10.88 -3.66 12.57
CA VAL A 342 -10.73 -2.74 11.43
C VAL A 342 -9.93 -3.37 10.29
N ILE A 343 -8.85 -4.10 10.59
CA ILE A 343 -8.05 -4.83 9.60
C ILE A 343 -8.87 -5.97 8.96
N ASP A 344 -9.59 -6.75 9.76
CA ASP A 344 -10.41 -7.87 9.28
C ASP A 344 -11.51 -7.39 8.35
N VAL A 345 -12.24 -6.34 8.75
CA VAL A 345 -13.31 -5.72 7.95
C VAL A 345 -12.74 -5.09 6.69
N THR A 346 -11.65 -4.32 6.79
CA THR A 346 -10.98 -3.73 5.61
C THR A 346 -10.57 -4.79 4.61
N THR A 347 -10.00 -5.91 5.10
CA THR A 347 -9.55 -6.99 4.23
C THR A 347 -10.72 -7.77 3.64
N ALA A 348 -11.76 -8.05 4.42
CA ALA A 348 -12.97 -8.70 3.92
C ALA A 348 -13.64 -7.88 2.81
N LEU A 349 -13.80 -6.57 3.02
CA LEU A 349 -14.32 -5.62 2.03
C LEU A 349 -13.47 -5.56 0.75
N ALA A 350 -12.14 -5.62 0.89
CA ALA A 350 -11.23 -5.67 -0.25
C ALA A 350 -11.33 -7.00 -1.02
N LEU A 351 -11.40 -8.13 -0.33
CA LEU A 351 -11.50 -9.45 -0.95
C LEU A 351 -12.84 -9.67 -1.65
N ASP A 352 -13.96 -9.26 -1.02
CA ASP A 352 -15.31 -9.39 -1.58
C ASP A 352 -15.40 -8.74 -2.97
N PHE A 353 -15.00 -7.48 -3.10
CA PHE A 353 -15.07 -6.83 -4.42
C PHE A 353 -13.96 -7.33 -5.37
N ILE A 354 -12.82 -7.86 -4.90
CA ILE A 354 -11.77 -8.38 -5.80
C ILE A 354 -12.31 -9.66 -6.43
N SER A 355 -12.91 -10.52 -5.61
CA SER A 355 -13.62 -11.73 -6.01
C SER A 355 -14.69 -11.41 -7.06
N ASP A 356 -15.57 -10.43 -6.78
CA ASP A 356 -16.64 -10.00 -7.68
C ASP A 356 -16.11 -9.52 -9.03
N LYS A 357 -15.19 -8.56 -9.04
CA LYS A 357 -14.76 -7.88 -10.27
C LYS A 357 -13.71 -8.66 -11.07
N LEU A 358 -12.84 -9.49 -10.45
CA LEU A 358 -11.91 -10.37 -11.18
C LEU A 358 -12.45 -11.79 -11.41
N LYS A 359 -13.67 -12.06 -10.95
CA LYS A 359 -14.29 -13.39 -10.98
C LYS A 359 -13.35 -14.46 -10.41
N ILE A 360 -12.69 -14.14 -9.29
CA ILE A 360 -11.78 -15.05 -8.60
C ILE A 360 -12.59 -15.79 -7.54
N ASN A 361 -12.62 -17.12 -7.61
CA ASN A 361 -13.25 -17.91 -6.57
C ASN A 361 -12.35 -17.99 -5.33
N LEU A 362 -12.47 -17.00 -4.44
CA LEU A 362 -11.86 -17.05 -3.13
C LEU A 362 -12.67 -18.02 -2.26
N LYS A 363 -12.00 -19.02 -1.67
CA LYS A 363 -12.61 -20.05 -0.78
C LYS A 363 -13.03 -19.46 0.58
N THR A 364 -13.81 -18.38 0.59
CA THR A 364 -14.14 -17.64 1.81
C THR A 364 -15.52 -17.01 1.75
N ASP A 365 -16.31 -17.19 2.80
CA ASP A 365 -17.58 -16.47 3.00
C ASP A 365 -17.34 -15.08 3.61
N LYS A 366 -16.71 -14.19 2.83
CA LYS A 366 -16.49 -12.79 3.27
C LYS A 366 -17.78 -12.00 3.34
N LYS A 367 -18.80 -12.36 2.57
CA LYS A 367 -20.11 -11.69 2.59
C LYS A 367 -20.79 -11.87 3.94
N GLN A 368 -20.87 -13.10 4.45
CA GLN A 368 -21.42 -13.36 5.78
C GLN A 368 -20.64 -12.64 6.88
N PHE A 369 -19.30 -12.59 6.77
CA PHE A 369 -18.49 -11.81 7.71
C PHE A 369 -18.83 -10.32 7.67
N ILE A 370 -18.91 -9.71 6.49
CA ILE A 370 -19.25 -8.29 6.32
C ILE A 370 -20.64 -8.00 6.87
N GLU A 371 -21.63 -8.86 6.60
CA GLU A 371 -23.01 -8.73 7.08
C GLU A 371 -23.08 -8.69 8.61
N LYS A 372 -22.29 -9.51 9.31
CA LYS A 372 -22.20 -9.49 10.78
C LYS A 372 -21.80 -8.12 11.34
N TYR A 373 -21.02 -7.35 10.57
CA TYR A 373 -20.51 -6.04 10.98
C TYR A 373 -21.18 -4.87 10.25
N VAL A 374 -22.29 -5.09 9.55
CA VAL A 374 -22.99 -4.05 8.76
C VAL A 374 -23.34 -2.82 9.59
N ASN A 375 -23.66 -2.97 10.88
CA ASN A 375 -23.98 -1.86 11.77
C ASN A 375 -22.78 -0.94 12.08
N THR A 376 -21.55 -1.44 11.88
CA THR A 376 -20.30 -0.67 12.00
C THR A 376 -19.89 0.00 10.69
N LEU A 377 -20.64 -0.25 9.60
CA LEU A 377 -20.37 0.29 8.28
C LEU A 377 -21.38 1.39 7.92
N ILE A 378 -20.93 2.32 7.09
CA ILE A 378 -21.75 3.34 6.45
C ILE A 378 -21.49 3.22 4.95
N ASP A 379 -22.55 3.00 4.19
CA ASP A 379 -22.47 2.91 2.74
C ASP A 379 -22.54 4.31 2.10
N GLY A 380 -21.76 4.52 1.06
CA GLY A 380 -21.66 5.80 0.38
C GLY A 380 -20.86 6.87 1.13
N ILE A 381 -21.07 8.12 0.73
CA ILE A 381 -20.54 9.31 1.38
C ILE A 381 -21.69 10.00 2.09
N ASP A 382 -21.67 10.03 3.42
CA ASP A 382 -22.76 10.59 4.22
C ASP A 382 -22.82 12.13 4.10
N PRO A 383 -23.97 12.73 3.67
CA PRO A 383 -24.20 14.17 3.64
C PRO A 383 -24.03 14.88 5.00
N ILE A 384 -24.16 14.16 6.12
CA ILE A 384 -23.98 14.72 7.47
C ILE A 384 -22.51 15.11 7.69
N TRP A 385 -21.54 14.46 7.04
CA TRP A 385 -20.11 14.81 7.13
C TRP A 385 -19.72 16.10 6.41
N TRP A 386 -20.70 16.80 5.85
CA TRP A 386 -20.53 18.06 5.12
C TRP A 386 -20.97 19.26 5.95
N GLN A 387 -21.58 19.05 7.11
CA GLN A 387 -21.91 20.07 8.10
C GLN A 387 -20.85 20.04 9.20
#